data_AF-A0A8X6XPQ5-F1
#
_entry.id   AF-A0A8X6XPQ5-F1
#
_cell.length_a   1.000
_cell.length_b   1.000
_cell.length_c   1.000
_cell.angle_alpha   90.00
_cell.angle_beta   90.00
_cell.angle_gamma   90.00
#
_symmetry.space_group_name_H-M   'P 1'
#
loop_
_entity.id
_entity.type
_entity.pdbx_description
1 polymer ?
#
loop_
_entity_poly.entity_id
_entity_poly.type
_entity_poly.pdbx_seq_one_letter_code
_entity_poly.pdbx_strand_id
1 'polypeptide(L)' 'CIKEDLIASCAERVFGKTIVLPGEFFEPSSQIPTDPSEFLLIPRETFRTLKPTPASCHSSTSKPALMSLLGSRD' A
#
# COMPACT_ATOMS: atom_id res chain seq x y z
N CYS A 1 -15.31 -6.40 16.66
CA CYS A 1 -16.51 -5.59 16.95
C CYS A 1 -17.44 -5.66 15.73
N ILE A 2 -18.60 -6.29 15.88
CA ILE A 2 -19.62 -6.39 14.83
C ILE A 2 -20.66 -5.30 15.15
N LYS A 3 -21.09 -4.50 14.17
CA LYS A 3 -22.23 -3.61 14.35
C LYS A 3 -23.49 -4.37 13.96
N GLU A 4 -24.43 -4.50 14.89
CA GLU A 4 -25.58 -5.41 14.76
C GLU A 4 -26.50 -5.00 13.59
N ASP A 5 -26.70 -3.69 13.38
CA ASP A 5 -27.56 -3.15 12.31
C ASP A 5 -27.00 -3.36 10.90
N LEU A 6 -25.67 -3.46 10.80
CA LEU A 6 -24.97 -3.52 9.51
C LEU A 6 -24.62 -4.97 9.14
N ILE A 7 -24.80 -5.92 10.08
CA ILE A 7 -24.42 -7.34 9.96
C ILE A 7 -23.00 -7.50 9.40
N ALA A 8 -22.13 -6.54 9.70
CA ALA A 8 -20.80 -6.43 9.15
C ALA A 8 -19.95 -5.55 10.06
N SER A 9 -18.65 -5.82 10.11
CA SER A 9 -17.71 -4.89 10.74
C SER A 9 -17.50 -3.66 9.87
N CYS A 10 -17.09 -2.55 10.50
CA CYS A 10 -16.76 -1.32 9.76
C CYS A 10 -15.69 -1.55 8.70
N ALA A 11 -14.73 -2.42 8.98
CA ALA A 11 -13.66 -2.73 8.05
C ALA A 11 -14.12 -3.58 6.87
N GLU A 12 -15.02 -4.55 7.08
CA GLU A 12 -15.64 -5.30 5.98
C GLU A 12 -16.37 -4.39 5.01
N ARG A 13 -17.08 -3.39 5.52
CA ARG A 13 -17.83 -2.46 4.69
C ARG A 13 -16.92 -1.47 3.92
N VAL A 14 -15.74 -1.17 4.45
CA VAL A 14 -14.75 -0.29 3.81
C VAL A 14 -13.89 -1.04 2.80
N PHE A 15 -13.40 -2.23 3.17
CA PHE A 15 -12.45 -3.00 2.35
C PHE A 15 -13.13 -4.09 1.50
N GLY A 16 -14.43 -4.32 1.67
CA GLY A 16 -15.19 -5.34 0.95
C GLY A 16 -14.83 -6.78 1.34
N LYS A 17 -14.01 -6.97 2.37
CA LYS A 17 -13.53 -8.26 2.85
C LYS A 17 -13.33 -8.25 4.35
N THR A 18 -13.44 -9.42 4.98
CA THR A 18 -13.12 -9.61 6.39
C THR A 18 -11.69 -9.15 6.68
N ILE A 19 -11.51 -8.42 7.78
CA ILE A 19 -10.17 -8.08 8.26
C ILE A 19 -9.44 -9.39 8.54
N VAL A 20 -8.33 -9.57 7.85
CA VAL A 20 -7.34 -10.60 8.15
C VAL A 20 -6.28 -9.99 9.06
N LEU A 21 -5.71 -10.80 9.95
CA LEU A 21 -4.57 -10.34 10.73
C LEU A 21 -3.40 -10.00 9.79
N PRO A 22 -2.51 -9.05 10.13
CA PRO A 22 -1.39 -8.72 9.26
C PRO A 22 -0.52 -9.94 8.87
N GLY A 23 -0.43 -10.95 9.74
CA GLY A 23 0.26 -12.22 9.45
C GLY A 23 -0.51 -13.17 8.53
N GLU A 24 -1.82 -13.01 8.40
CA GLU A 24 -2.68 -13.77 7.46
C GLU A 24 -2.88 -13.02 6.14
N PHE A 25 -2.34 -11.80 6.03
CA PHE A 25 -2.44 -10.98 4.82
C PHE A 25 -1.52 -11.48 3.70
N PHE A 26 -0.38 -12.05 4.08
CA PHE A 26 0.61 -12.55 3.13
C PHE A 26 0.43 -14.05 2.94
N GLU A 27 0.33 -14.48 1.69
CA GLU A 27 0.46 -15.91 1.39
C GLU A 27 1.88 -16.36 1.77
N PRO A 28 2.03 -17.48 2.51
CA PRO A 28 3.34 -17.99 2.84
C PRO A 28 4.12 -18.26 1.54
N SER A 29 5.28 -17.61 1.40
CA SER A 29 6.10 -17.79 0.21
C SER A 29 6.53 -19.25 0.10
N SER A 30 6.29 -19.86 -1.05
CA SER A 30 6.78 -21.21 -1.38
C SER A 30 8.31 -21.28 -1.47
N GLN A 31 8.98 -20.14 -1.49
CA GLN A 31 10.43 -19.99 -1.42
C GLN A 31 10.87 -19.97 0.03
N ILE A 32 11.17 -21.13 0.59
CA ILE A 32 11.94 -21.24 1.83
C ILE A 32 13.39 -20.89 1.46
N PRO A 33 14.04 -19.90 2.10
CA PRO A 33 15.44 -19.60 1.84
C PRO A 33 16.27 -20.86 2.09
N THR A 34 16.98 -21.32 1.06
CA THR A 34 17.79 -22.54 1.12
C THR A 34 18.97 -22.37 2.10
N ASP A 35 19.44 -21.14 2.31
CA ASP A 35 20.52 -20.79 3.24
C ASP A 35 20.06 -19.76 4.30
N PRO A 36 20.22 -20.05 5.61
CA PRO A 36 19.95 -19.11 6.70
C PRO A 36 20.66 -17.76 6.56
N SER A 37 21.80 -17.72 5.88
CA SER A 37 22.55 -16.47 5.66
C SER A 37 21.81 -15.50 4.75
N GLU A 38 21.05 -16.00 3.77
CA GLU A 38 20.26 -15.18 2.83
C GLU A 38 19.10 -14.46 3.51
N PHE A 39 18.55 -15.04 4.59
CA PHE A 39 17.44 -14.47 5.34
C PHE A 39 17.76 -13.06 5.86
N LEU A 40 19.00 -12.80 6.28
CA LEU A 40 19.41 -11.48 6.76
C LEU A 40 19.96 -10.58 5.66
N LEU A 41 20.56 -11.16 4.62
CA LEU A 41 21.16 -10.40 3.52
C LEU A 41 20.10 -9.66 2.70
N ILE A 42 19.00 -10.33 2.33
CA ILE A 42 17.97 -9.76 1.46
C ILE A 42 17.27 -8.54 2.10
N PRO A 43 16.78 -8.60 3.35
CA PRO A 43 16.16 -7.44 3.98
C PRO A 43 17.17 -6.30 4.13
N ARG A 44 18.40 -6.60 4.54
CA ARG A 44 19.43 -5.58 4.77
C ARG A 44 19.76 -4.79 3.51
N GLU A 45 19.91 -5.45 2.36
CA GLU A 45 20.11 -4.76 1.09
C GLU A 45 18.85 -4.01 0.62
N THR A 46 17.66 -4.59 0.84
CA THR A 46 16.40 -3.93 0.51
C THR A 46 16.24 -2.62 1.30
N PHE A 47 16.42 -2.64 2.61
CA PHE A 47 16.31 -1.45 3.47
C PHE A 47 17.34 -0.37 3.12
N ARG A 48 18.53 -0.74 2.65
CA ARG A 48 19.54 0.23 2.17
C ARG A 48 19.13 0.96 0.90
N THR A 49 18.30 0.34 0.06
CA THR A 49 17.87 0.92 -1.21
C THR A 49 16.55 1.70 -1.11
N LEU A 50 15.80 1.54 -0.02
CA LEU A 50 14.59 2.32 0.23
C LEU A 50 14.92 3.81 0.35
N LYS A 51 14.39 4.60 -0.59
CA LYS A 51 14.46 6.07 -0.54
C LYS A 51 13.11 6.64 -0.10
N PRO A 52 13.10 7.70 0.72
CA PRO A 52 11.86 8.38 1.08
C PRO A 52 11.15 8.89 -0.17
N THR A 53 9.87 8.57 -0.32
CA THR A 53 9.01 9.28 -1.26
C THR A 53 8.68 10.64 -0.64
N PRO A 54 8.85 11.77 -1.36
CA PRO A 54 8.48 13.07 -0.84
C PRO A 54 6.99 13.09 -0.47
N ALA A 55 6.68 13.75 0.65
CA ALA A 55 5.31 13.86 1.14
C ALA A 55 4.42 14.59 0.11
N SER A 56 3.16 14.16 0.01
CA SER A 56 2.16 14.87 -0.79
C SER A 56 1.85 16.23 -0.14
N CYS A 57 2.20 17.32 -0.83
CA CYS A 57 1.90 18.68 -0.39
C CYS A 57 0.49 19.08 -0.86
N HIS A 58 -0.52 18.88 -0.01
CA HIS A 58 -1.92 19.27 -0.28
C HIS A 58 -2.19 20.77 -0.12
N SER A 59 -1.19 21.58 0.27
CA SER A 59 -1.30 23.03 0.43
C SER A 59 -1.11 23.82 -0.88
N SER A 60 -0.69 23.16 -1.95
CA SER A 60 -0.57 23.77 -3.27
C SER A 60 -1.87 23.62 -4.03
N THR A 61 -2.53 24.73 -4.35
CA THR A 61 -3.59 24.79 -5.36
C THR A 61 -2.97 24.57 -6.75
N SER A 62 -2.42 23.38 -7.00
CA SER A 62 -1.94 23.00 -8.33
C SER A 62 -3.15 22.62 -9.16
N LYS A 63 -3.44 23.41 -10.20
CA LYS A 63 -4.36 23.00 -11.26
C LYS A 63 -3.89 21.63 -11.77
N PRO A 64 -4.78 20.64 -11.95
CA PRO A 64 -4.38 19.34 -12.47
C PRO A 64 -3.74 19.52 -13.84
N ALA A 65 -2.59 18.87 -14.04
CA ALA A 65 -1.79 18.91 -15.27
C ALA A 65 -2.56 18.48 -16.55
N LEU A 66 -3.77 17.93 -16.40
CA LEU A 66 -4.67 17.61 -17.51
C LEU A 66 -5.33 18.83 -18.18
N MET A 67 -5.36 20.01 -17.55
CA MET A 67 -5.95 21.21 -18.16
C MET A 67 -4.99 22.03 -19.02
N SER A 68 -3.68 21.74 -19.06
CA SER A 68 -2.75 22.46 -19.94
C SER A 68 -2.68 21.89 -21.36
N LEU A 69 -3.27 20.71 -21.62
CA LEU A 69 -3.23 20.06 -22.94
C LEU A 69 -4.48 20.30 -23.80
N LEU A 70 -5.47 21.05 -23.30
CA LEU A 70 -6.73 21.37 -24.02
C LEU A 70 -6.85 22.86 -24.38
N GLY A 71 -5.77 23.65 -24.23
CA GLY A 71 -5.77 25.11 -24.41
C GLY A 71 -4.99 25.65 -25.60
N SER A 72 -4.48 24.81 -26.50
CA SER A 72 -3.78 25.28 -27.72
C SER A 72 -4.29 24.54 -28.96
N ARG A 73 -5.46 24.97 -29.43
CA ARG A 73 -5.82 24.92 -30.84
C ARG A 73 -6.56 26.22 -31.14
N ASP A 74 -5.95 27.02 -32.01
CA ASP A 74 -6.55 28.19 -32.64
C ASP A 74 -7.88 27.83 -33.34
#